data_AF-A0A7W5AXA6-F1
#
_entry.id   AF-A0A7W5AXA6-F1
#
_cell.length_a   1.000
_cell.length_b   1.000
_cell.length_c   1.000
_cell.angle_alpha   90.00
_cell.angle_beta   90.00
_cell.angle_gamma   90.00
#
_symmetry.space_group_name_H-M   'P 1'
#
loop_
_entity.id
_entity.type
_entity.pdbx_description
1 polymer ?
#
loop_
_entity_poly.entity_id
_entity_poly.type
_entity_poly.pdbx_seq_one_letter_code
_entity_poly.pdbx_strand_id
1 'polypeptide(L)'
;MSMNRVRQSGRDRLLEGMLRLLKMPIALWTVLVAKWHAKQASTDMAAHARPPRLREGSLKPLKAAWQSIAERRENQGSETEPAREAAQFSAWELALIERIKQETRVANRNNVTRTEAYRTLYLRRPELHWALLAHMVSRNGGYNMTDLKGELLPRLLGEPEREKIFQLLEHANSFIFGDAYPQLLLFDIACKEGRELTHLLPAFGVSRFMGPAWAHYWQRRDQVALTVALIVNEQHYIEQRIVQHPYYRSQVLDTPAFLMQAPLQLNAVVMPYGPLTDGKMQLAGLILENFSSIHERIEFGKRLYALIFGIPTLHKGVHQFMKAVRHTGSRTDFAPHLFTMRKPEASPRRYKQKLEGCRIIRGRTPFYSPELGAAWADRKLEAPELGEWYEGFHQVEVYFKELPLPDVFEMTEAYCLELNKIEAAVQAAERLDLILQKG
;
A
#
# COMPACT_ATOMS: atom_id res chain seq x y z
N MET A 1 -24.84 -11.85 -63.45
CA MET A 1 -24.46 -10.42 -63.42
C MET A 1 -25.70 -9.68 -62.91
N SER A 2 -25.74 -8.91 -61.83
CA SER A 2 -24.71 -8.16 -61.12
C SER A 2 -25.11 -8.06 -59.63
N MET A 3 -24.12 -8.21 -58.76
CA MET A 3 -24.22 -7.97 -57.32
C MET A 3 -24.39 -6.47 -57.06
N ASN A 4 -25.56 -6.05 -56.59
CA ASN A 4 -25.71 -4.79 -55.84
C ASN A 4 -25.92 -5.12 -54.36
N ARG A 5 -24.85 -5.51 -53.67
CA ARG A 5 -24.78 -5.45 -52.20
C ARG A 5 -24.58 -3.99 -51.80
N VAL A 6 -25.69 -3.32 -51.55
CA VAL A 6 -25.72 -1.95 -51.01
C VAL A 6 -24.99 -1.94 -49.67
N ARG A 7 -23.99 -1.06 -49.57
CA ARG A 7 -23.33 -0.60 -48.35
C ARG A 7 -24.37 0.03 -47.40
N GLN A 8 -25.06 -0.77 -46.60
CA GLN A 8 -25.98 -0.27 -45.56
C GLN A 8 -25.55 -0.65 -44.13
N SER A 9 -24.59 -1.57 -43.93
CA SER A 9 -24.33 -2.11 -42.58
C SER A 9 -23.45 -1.24 -41.66
N GLY A 10 -22.78 -0.20 -42.18
CA GLY A 10 -21.87 0.64 -41.37
C GLY A 10 -22.56 1.80 -40.66
N ARG A 11 -23.50 2.47 -41.36
CA ARG A 11 -24.23 3.64 -40.84
C ARG A 11 -25.27 3.24 -39.80
N ASP A 12 -25.94 2.12 -40.01
CA ASP A 12 -26.95 1.60 -39.09
C ASP A 12 -26.34 1.06 -37.79
N ARG A 13 -25.12 0.46 -37.84
CA ARG A 13 -24.38 0.07 -36.63
C ARG A 13 -23.85 1.26 -35.84
N LEU A 14 -23.44 2.34 -36.52
CA LEU A 14 -23.06 3.60 -35.88
C LEU A 14 -24.27 4.29 -35.23
N LEU A 15 -25.42 4.31 -35.92
CA LEU A 15 -26.68 4.83 -35.37
C LEU A 15 -27.21 3.98 -34.22
N GLU A 16 -27.14 2.65 -34.29
CA GLU A 16 -27.46 1.76 -33.16
C GLU A 16 -26.50 1.95 -31.98
N GLY A 17 -25.21 2.15 -32.25
CA GLY A 17 -24.22 2.50 -31.23
C GLY A 17 -24.53 3.83 -30.54
N MET A 18 -24.87 4.87 -31.32
CA MET A 18 -25.28 6.19 -30.80
C MET A 18 -26.62 6.12 -30.05
N LEU A 19 -27.58 5.32 -30.50
CA LEU A 19 -28.87 5.13 -29.84
C LEU A 19 -28.75 4.31 -28.55
N ARG A 20 -27.85 3.33 -28.48
CA ARG A 20 -27.52 2.61 -27.24
C ARG A 20 -26.86 3.53 -26.22
N LEU A 21 -25.98 4.41 -26.69
CA LEU A 21 -25.38 5.48 -25.88
C LEU A 21 -26.46 6.43 -25.33
N LEU A 22 -27.41 6.90 -26.15
CA LEU A 22 -28.53 7.75 -25.71
C LEU A 22 -29.48 7.09 -24.69
N LYS A 23 -29.56 5.75 -24.67
CA LYS A 23 -30.43 4.98 -23.75
C LYS A 23 -29.76 4.56 -22.44
N MET A 24 -28.49 4.88 -22.24
CA MET A 24 -27.82 4.51 -20.99
C MET A 24 -28.28 5.39 -19.82
N PRO A 25 -28.48 4.82 -18.62
CA PRO A 25 -28.77 5.61 -17.43
C PRO A 25 -27.70 6.68 -17.22
N ILE A 26 -28.11 7.88 -16.80
CA ILE A 26 -27.20 9.01 -16.56
C ILE A 26 -26.04 8.61 -15.64
N ALA A 27 -26.30 7.75 -14.65
CA ALA A 27 -25.29 7.21 -13.74
C ALA A 27 -24.22 6.33 -14.43
N LEU A 28 -24.58 5.64 -15.51
CA LEU A 28 -23.61 4.84 -16.28
C LEU A 28 -22.72 5.74 -17.14
N TRP A 29 -23.30 6.81 -17.68
CA TRP A 29 -22.58 7.83 -18.44
C TRP A 29 -21.55 8.57 -17.59
N THR A 30 -21.90 9.00 -16.38
CA THR A 30 -20.96 9.69 -15.49
C THR A 30 -19.75 8.82 -15.16
N VAL A 31 -19.96 7.52 -14.91
CA VAL A 31 -18.86 6.56 -14.66
C VAL A 31 -17.97 6.37 -15.89
N LEU A 32 -18.54 6.35 -17.10
CA LEU A 32 -17.75 6.21 -18.33
C LEU A 32 -16.91 7.46 -18.60
N VAL A 33 -17.48 8.65 -18.41
CA VAL A 33 -16.76 9.93 -18.53
C VAL A 33 -15.62 9.99 -17.51
N ALA A 34 -15.88 9.59 -16.26
CA ALA A 34 -14.87 9.52 -15.20
C ALA A 34 -13.67 8.64 -15.59
N LYS A 35 -13.95 7.43 -16.10
CA LYS A 35 -12.90 6.51 -16.56
C LYS A 35 -12.11 7.07 -17.74
N TRP A 36 -12.79 7.78 -18.65
CA TRP A 36 -12.13 8.41 -19.79
C TRP A 36 -11.20 9.55 -19.36
N HIS A 37 -11.65 10.44 -18.47
CA HIS A 37 -10.80 11.49 -17.89
C HIS A 37 -9.59 10.90 -17.15
N ALA A 38 -9.81 9.87 -16.32
CA ALA A 38 -8.72 9.21 -15.61
C ALA A 38 -7.68 8.61 -16.57
N LYS A 39 -8.14 7.97 -17.66
CA LYS A 39 -7.25 7.42 -18.70
C LYS A 39 -6.49 8.51 -19.43
N GLN A 40 -7.15 9.61 -19.80
CA GLN A 40 -6.49 10.73 -20.47
C GLN A 40 -5.43 11.36 -19.56
N ALA A 41 -5.78 11.71 -18.32
CA ALA A 41 -4.83 12.27 -17.36
C ALA A 41 -3.64 11.32 -17.08
N SER A 42 -3.90 10.02 -16.99
CA SER A 42 -2.85 8.99 -16.87
C SER A 42 -1.93 8.97 -18.10
N THR A 43 -2.51 9.08 -19.30
CA THR A 43 -1.76 9.10 -20.57
C THR A 43 -0.89 10.35 -20.69
N ASP A 44 -1.45 11.51 -20.37
CA ASP A 44 -0.75 12.80 -20.41
C ASP A 44 0.43 12.81 -19.43
N MET A 45 0.22 12.31 -18.20
CA MET A 45 1.31 12.17 -17.21
C MET A 45 2.36 11.14 -17.65
N ALA A 46 1.96 10.05 -18.30
CA ALA A 46 2.86 8.99 -18.75
C ALA A 46 3.71 9.41 -19.97
N ALA A 47 3.31 10.43 -20.72
CA ALA A 47 4.01 10.90 -21.93
C ALA A 47 5.48 11.30 -21.68
N HIS A 48 5.80 11.70 -20.45
CA HIS A 48 7.16 12.08 -20.02
C HIS A 48 7.77 11.10 -19.01
N ALA A 49 7.16 9.92 -18.86
CA ALA A 49 7.62 8.94 -17.89
C ALA A 49 8.96 8.32 -18.27
N ARG A 50 9.78 8.06 -17.25
CA ARG A 50 11.02 7.31 -17.31
C ARG A 50 10.98 6.22 -16.23
N PRO A 51 10.24 5.12 -16.47
CA PRO A 51 10.06 4.08 -15.46
C PRO A 51 11.40 3.55 -14.93
N PRO A 52 11.50 3.24 -13.63
CA PRO A 52 12.66 2.55 -13.08
C PRO A 52 12.90 1.25 -13.85
N ARG A 53 14.17 0.98 -14.19
CA ARG A 53 14.55 -0.22 -14.94
C ARG A 53 15.53 -1.07 -14.16
N LEU A 54 15.26 -2.36 -14.07
CA LEU A 54 16.25 -3.32 -13.63
C LEU A 54 17.26 -3.54 -14.76
N ARG A 55 18.53 -3.22 -14.50
CA ARG A 55 19.60 -3.34 -15.48
C ARG A 55 20.16 -4.76 -15.45
N GLU A 56 20.10 -5.47 -16.56
CA GLU A 56 20.53 -6.87 -16.62
C GLU A 56 21.99 -7.06 -16.16
N GLY A 57 22.90 -6.18 -16.57
CA GLY A 57 24.30 -6.22 -16.14
C GLY A 57 24.51 -6.00 -14.63
N SER A 58 23.57 -5.30 -13.98
CA SER A 58 23.54 -5.14 -12.52
C SER A 58 22.93 -6.37 -11.84
N LEU A 59 21.89 -6.96 -12.42
CA LEU A 59 21.20 -8.11 -11.83
C LEU A 59 22.00 -9.41 -11.88
N LYS A 60 22.82 -9.66 -12.92
CA LYS A 60 23.60 -10.91 -13.04
C LYS A 60 24.38 -11.29 -11.77
N PRO A 61 25.25 -10.41 -11.21
CA PRO A 61 25.99 -10.74 -9.99
C PRO A 61 25.08 -10.92 -8.77
N LEU A 62 23.97 -10.17 -8.69
CA LEU A 62 23.01 -10.29 -7.59
C LEU A 62 22.26 -11.64 -7.64
N LYS A 63 21.81 -12.06 -8.83
CA LYS A 63 21.19 -13.37 -9.05
C LYS A 63 22.13 -14.51 -8.67
N ALA A 64 23.39 -14.44 -9.10
CA ALA A 64 24.40 -15.44 -8.74
C ALA A 64 24.63 -15.51 -7.22
N ALA A 65 24.64 -14.36 -6.52
CA ALA A 65 24.77 -14.33 -5.07
C ALA A 65 23.58 -15.01 -4.36
N TRP A 66 22.35 -14.79 -4.84
CA TRP A 66 21.16 -15.46 -4.31
C TRP A 66 21.14 -16.96 -4.58
N GLN A 67 21.58 -17.41 -5.75
CA GLN A 67 21.71 -18.83 -6.10
C GLN A 67 22.73 -19.52 -5.19
N SER A 68 23.90 -18.92 -4.98
CA SER A 68 24.95 -19.44 -4.10
C SER A 68 24.50 -19.63 -2.65
N ILE A 69 23.59 -18.79 -2.14
CA ILE A 69 23.03 -18.96 -0.79
C ILE A 69 22.10 -20.17 -0.73
N ALA A 70 21.29 -20.38 -1.77
CA ALA A 70 20.37 -21.51 -1.84
C ALA A 70 21.12 -22.85 -1.94
N GLU A 71 22.12 -22.94 -2.83
CA GLU A 71 22.95 -24.13 -3.03
C GLU A 71 23.73 -24.53 -1.77
N ARG A 72 24.23 -23.56 -1.00
CA ARG A 72 24.91 -23.82 0.27
C ARG A 72 23.99 -24.49 1.29
N ARG A 73 22.70 -24.14 1.31
CA ARG A 73 21.70 -24.74 2.19
C ARG A 73 21.35 -26.17 1.78
N GLU A 74 21.19 -26.42 0.48
CA GLU A 74 20.93 -27.76 -0.05
C GLU A 74 22.09 -28.73 0.26
N ASN A 75 23.33 -28.27 0.13
CA ASN A 75 24.53 -29.08 0.39
C ASN A 75 24.80 -29.35 1.88
N GLN A 76 24.25 -28.55 2.79
CA GLN A 76 24.47 -28.69 4.24
C GLN A 76 23.38 -29.51 4.96
N GLY A 77 22.31 -29.91 4.25
CA GLY A 77 21.22 -30.70 4.82
C GLY A 77 20.34 -29.94 5.82
N SER A 78 19.14 -30.47 6.08
CA SER A 78 18.17 -29.94 7.05
C SER A 78 18.58 -30.20 8.51
N GLU A 79 19.88 -30.08 8.85
CA GLU A 79 20.23 -29.85 10.24
C GLU A 79 19.87 -28.39 10.54
N THR A 80 18.94 -28.22 11.46
CA THR A 80 18.56 -26.94 12.03
C THR A 80 19.81 -26.08 12.24
N GLU A 81 19.91 -24.93 11.59
CA GLU A 81 20.84 -23.87 11.99
C GLU A 81 20.23 -23.14 13.20
N PRO A 82 20.55 -23.52 14.44
CA PRO A 82 20.83 -22.52 15.43
C PRO A 82 22.33 -22.63 15.74
N ALA A 83 23.07 -21.55 15.47
CA ALA A 83 24.37 -21.26 16.08
C ALA A 83 25.71 -21.55 15.32
N ARG A 84 25.79 -21.47 13.99
CA ARG A 84 27.11 -21.37 13.31
C ARG A 84 27.00 -20.44 12.10
N GLU A 85 27.45 -19.18 12.09
CA GLU A 85 28.42 -18.45 12.90
C GLU A 85 27.68 -17.44 13.80
N ALA A 86 27.83 -17.55 15.12
CA ALA A 86 27.71 -16.34 15.93
C ALA A 86 28.88 -15.46 15.49
N ALA A 87 28.66 -14.60 14.50
CA ALA A 87 29.59 -13.52 14.21
C ALA A 87 29.88 -12.89 15.57
N GLN A 88 31.13 -12.99 16.03
CA GLN A 88 31.53 -12.36 17.26
C GLN A 88 31.46 -10.86 17.00
N PHE A 89 30.28 -10.30 17.26
CA PHE A 89 30.05 -8.88 17.16
C PHE A 89 30.96 -8.20 18.17
N SER A 90 31.73 -7.23 17.70
CA SER A 90 32.48 -6.35 18.58
C SER A 90 31.55 -5.64 19.57
N ALA A 91 32.10 -5.13 20.68
CA ALA A 91 31.32 -4.37 21.65
C ALA A 91 30.59 -3.17 21.01
N TRP A 92 31.20 -2.53 20.01
CA TRP A 92 30.59 -1.45 19.25
C TRP A 92 29.40 -1.94 18.41
N GLU A 93 29.53 -3.09 17.74
CA GLU A 93 28.43 -3.68 16.96
C GLU A 93 27.26 -4.10 17.84
N LEU A 94 27.52 -4.67 19.02
CA LEU A 94 26.48 -5.00 20.00
C LEU A 94 25.73 -3.75 20.46
N ALA A 95 26.45 -2.68 20.79
CA ALA A 95 25.83 -1.41 21.16
C ALA A 95 25.01 -0.81 20.02
N LEU A 96 25.50 -0.91 18.77
CA LEU A 96 24.79 -0.47 17.58
C LEU A 96 23.50 -1.28 17.34
N ILE A 97 23.56 -2.61 17.43
CA ILE A 97 22.41 -3.50 17.28
C ILE A 97 21.32 -3.14 18.30
N GLU A 98 21.68 -2.99 19.57
CA GLU A 98 20.71 -2.65 20.61
C GLU A 98 20.12 -1.25 20.42
N ARG A 99 20.93 -0.29 19.97
CA ARG A 99 20.43 1.04 19.58
C ARG A 99 19.42 0.95 18.45
N ILE A 100 19.71 0.22 17.37
CA ILE A 100 18.79 0.08 16.23
C ILE A 100 17.51 -0.62 16.66
N LYS A 101 17.59 -1.70 17.43
CA LYS A 101 16.40 -2.39 17.99
C LYS A 101 15.55 -1.46 18.83
N GLN A 102 16.19 -0.63 19.67
CA GLN A 102 15.49 0.34 20.50
C GLN A 102 14.80 1.42 19.68
N GLU A 103 15.48 1.99 18.68
CA GLU A 103 14.91 3.00 17.78
C GLU A 103 13.73 2.42 16.99
N THR A 104 13.88 1.20 16.45
CA THR A 104 12.80 0.47 15.78
C THR A 104 11.62 0.23 16.71
N ARG A 105 11.84 -0.20 17.96
CA ARG A 105 10.76 -0.43 18.94
C ARG A 105 9.98 0.85 19.25
N VAL A 106 10.68 1.97 19.42
CA VAL A 106 10.04 3.28 19.68
C VAL A 106 9.24 3.74 18.47
N ALA A 107 9.81 3.63 17.26
CA ALA A 107 9.15 4.04 16.04
C ALA A 107 7.99 3.10 15.64
N ASN A 108 8.05 1.83 16.01
CA ASN A 108 7.00 0.84 15.75
C ASN A 108 5.77 0.96 16.66
N ARG A 109 5.73 1.95 17.57
CA ARG A 109 4.63 2.11 18.54
C ARG A 109 3.22 2.06 17.93
N ASN A 110 2.99 2.77 16.82
CA ASN A 110 1.74 2.77 16.08
C ASN A 110 1.94 3.23 14.62
N ASN A 111 0.87 3.24 13.81
CA ASN A 111 0.96 3.60 12.40
C ASN A 111 1.49 5.03 12.17
N VAL A 112 1.11 5.99 13.02
CA VAL A 112 1.56 7.39 12.89
C VAL A 112 3.07 7.49 13.11
N THR A 113 3.62 6.85 14.13
CA THR A 113 5.07 6.89 14.40
C THR A 113 5.88 6.17 13.34
N ARG A 114 5.39 5.01 12.85
CA ARG A 114 6.03 4.26 11.76
C ARG A 114 6.12 5.09 10.48
N THR A 115 5.00 5.67 10.09
CA THR A 115 4.88 6.47 8.87
C THR A 115 5.81 7.69 8.93
N GLU A 116 5.90 8.35 10.09
CA GLU A 116 6.80 9.48 10.28
C GLU A 116 8.28 9.08 10.27
N ALA A 117 8.61 7.88 10.76
CA ALA A 117 9.97 7.35 10.75
C ALA A 117 10.46 7.12 9.31
N TYR A 118 9.61 6.57 8.44
CA TYR A 118 9.90 6.47 7.00
C TYR A 118 10.10 7.84 6.36
N ARG A 119 9.25 8.82 6.69
CA ARG A 119 9.34 10.20 6.18
C ARG A 119 10.69 10.83 6.53
N THR A 120 11.04 10.76 7.81
CA THR A 120 12.26 11.34 8.36
C THR A 120 13.50 10.70 7.72
N LEU A 121 13.48 9.38 7.56
CA LEU A 121 14.57 8.66 6.95
C LEU A 121 14.73 8.99 5.47
N TYR A 122 13.64 9.03 4.71
CA TYR A 122 13.68 9.38 3.29
C TYR A 122 14.16 10.81 3.06
N LEU A 123 13.72 11.78 3.87
CA LEU A 123 14.21 13.16 3.79
C LEU A 123 15.72 13.28 4.02
N ARG A 124 16.30 12.38 4.83
CA ARG A 124 17.74 12.30 5.07
C ARG A 124 18.48 11.51 3.99
N ARG A 125 17.83 10.49 3.41
CA ARG A 125 18.37 9.52 2.44
C ARG A 125 17.41 9.34 1.26
N PRO A 126 17.28 10.35 0.37
CA PRO A 126 16.35 10.28 -0.76
C PRO A 126 16.67 9.15 -1.75
N GLU A 127 17.89 8.59 -1.69
CA GLU A 127 18.30 7.41 -2.44
C GLU A 127 17.61 6.10 -1.98
N LEU A 128 17.02 6.08 -0.78
CA LEU A 128 16.23 4.96 -0.26
C LEU A 128 14.79 5.06 -0.76
N HIS A 129 14.57 4.79 -2.05
CA HIS A 129 13.26 4.93 -2.70
C HIS A 129 12.13 4.19 -1.97
N TRP A 130 12.41 3.00 -1.44
CA TRP A 130 11.45 2.20 -0.68
C TRP A 130 10.91 2.97 0.55
N ALA A 131 11.69 3.83 1.21
CA ALA A 131 11.22 4.59 2.36
C ALA A 131 10.10 5.60 1.97
N LEU A 132 10.18 6.23 0.80
CA LEU A 132 9.08 7.08 0.30
C LEU A 132 7.85 6.24 -0.06
N LEU A 133 8.05 5.10 -0.72
CA LEU A 133 6.96 4.18 -1.06
C LEU A 133 6.23 3.71 0.22
N ALA A 134 6.98 3.21 1.19
CA ALA A 134 6.45 2.73 2.47
C ALA A 134 5.76 3.86 3.25
N HIS A 135 6.31 5.08 3.23
CA HIS A 135 5.63 6.25 3.80
C HIS A 135 4.25 6.45 3.18
N MET A 136 4.14 6.47 1.85
CA MET A 136 2.86 6.71 1.17
C MET A 136 1.86 5.56 1.34
N VAL A 137 2.32 4.31 1.27
CA VAL A 137 1.46 3.14 1.51
C VAL A 137 0.98 3.09 2.96
N SER A 138 1.86 3.37 3.93
CA SER A 138 1.50 3.33 5.36
C SER A 138 0.48 4.40 5.75
N ARG A 139 0.45 5.55 5.04
CA ARG A 139 -0.64 6.54 5.20
C ARG A 139 -2.02 5.99 4.87
N ASN A 140 -2.12 5.16 3.83
CA ASN A 140 -3.36 4.48 3.46
C ASN A 140 -3.76 3.48 4.56
N GLY A 141 -2.80 2.72 5.09
CA GLY A 141 -3.00 1.86 6.25
C GLY A 141 -3.55 2.64 7.46
N GLY A 142 -3.03 3.84 7.73
CA GLY A 142 -3.46 4.70 8.82
C GLY A 142 -4.93 5.09 8.73
N TYR A 143 -5.38 5.62 7.58
CA TYR A 143 -6.79 5.99 7.45
C TYR A 143 -7.72 4.78 7.38
N ASN A 144 -7.29 3.67 6.80
CA ASN A 144 -8.05 2.43 6.83
C ASN A 144 -8.30 1.96 8.29
N MET A 145 -7.32 2.13 9.18
CA MET A 145 -7.50 1.87 10.61
C MET A 145 -8.50 2.84 11.25
N THR A 146 -8.39 4.15 10.99
CA THR A 146 -9.30 5.14 11.62
C THR A 146 -10.71 5.10 11.08
N ASP A 147 -10.91 4.71 9.82
CA ASP A 147 -12.23 4.62 9.19
C ASP A 147 -13.14 3.62 9.91
N LEU A 148 -12.56 2.59 10.53
CA LEU A 148 -13.28 1.65 11.38
C LEU A 148 -14.00 2.38 12.53
N LYS A 149 -13.48 3.50 13.03
CA LYS A 149 -14.16 4.37 14.02
C LYS A 149 -14.64 5.71 13.40
N GLY A 150 -14.64 5.81 12.06
CA GLY A 150 -15.11 6.96 11.29
C GLY A 150 -16.64 7.02 11.17
N GLU A 151 -17.17 7.73 10.18
CA GLU A 151 -18.63 7.91 10.06
C GLU A 151 -19.36 6.71 9.45
N LEU A 152 -18.75 6.07 8.45
CA LEU A 152 -19.44 5.11 7.58
C LEU A 152 -19.31 3.66 8.06
N LEU A 153 -18.09 3.17 8.29
CA LEU A 153 -17.87 1.76 8.63
C LEU A 153 -18.55 1.31 9.94
N PRO A 154 -18.68 2.12 11.02
CA PRO A 154 -19.45 1.70 12.19
C PRO A 154 -20.93 1.43 11.92
N ARG A 155 -21.47 1.92 10.80
CA ARG A 155 -22.85 1.63 10.39
C ARG A 155 -22.96 0.30 9.66
N LEU A 156 -21.87 -0.24 9.14
CA LEU A 156 -21.82 -1.51 8.41
C LEU A 156 -21.26 -2.66 9.24
N LEU A 157 -20.42 -2.35 10.23
CA LEU A 157 -19.66 -3.32 11.00
C LEU A 157 -19.89 -3.16 12.50
N GLY A 158 -20.10 -4.30 13.18
CA GLY A 158 -20.15 -4.35 14.63
C GLY A 158 -18.80 -4.00 15.25
N GLU A 159 -18.78 -3.61 16.53
CA GLU A 159 -17.52 -3.35 17.23
C GLU A 159 -16.54 -4.54 17.23
N PRO A 160 -16.97 -5.79 17.46
CA PRO A 160 -16.05 -6.94 17.43
C PRO A 160 -15.41 -7.19 16.05
N GLU A 161 -16.14 -6.94 14.96
CA GLU A 161 -15.61 -7.09 13.60
C GLU A 161 -14.55 -6.01 13.33
N ARG A 162 -14.81 -4.78 13.76
CA ARG A 162 -13.88 -3.66 13.62
C ARG A 162 -12.60 -3.85 14.43
N GLU A 163 -12.69 -4.42 15.65
CA GLU A 163 -11.51 -4.83 16.43
C GLU A 163 -10.59 -5.74 15.63
N LYS A 164 -11.16 -6.80 15.05
CA LYS A 164 -10.39 -7.83 14.35
C LYS A 164 -9.72 -7.27 13.09
N ILE A 165 -10.44 -6.41 12.35
CA ILE A 165 -9.86 -5.72 11.18
C ILE A 165 -8.75 -4.76 11.61
N PHE A 166 -8.95 -3.99 12.69
CA PHE A 166 -7.90 -3.11 13.22
C PHE A 166 -6.66 -3.93 13.61
N GLN A 167 -6.84 -5.04 14.32
CA GLN A 167 -5.74 -5.92 14.73
C GLN A 167 -4.97 -6.46 13.52
N LEU A 168 -5.67 -6.96 12.50
CA LEU A 168 -5.05 -7.41 11.24
C LEU A 168 -4.21 -6.30 10.62
N LEU A 169 -4.77 -5.09 10.46
CA LEU A 169 -4.07 -3.95 9.87
C LEU A 169 -2.85 -3.55 10.72
N GLU A 170 -3.00 -3.49 12.04
CA GLU A 170 -1.94 -3.05 12.95
C GLU A 170 -0.79 -4.06 13.01
N HIS A 171 -1.10 -5.36 13.07
CA HIS A 171 -0.08 -6.42 13.06
C HIS A 171 0.66 -6.43 11.71
N ALA A 172 -0.05 -6.38 10.58
CA ALA A 172 0.58 -6.35 9.26
C ALA A 172 1.55 -5.16 9.13
N ASN A 173 1.10 -3.95 9.45
CA ASN A 173 1.92 -2.75 9.36
C ASN A 173 3.11 -2.77 10.36
N SER A 174 2.90 -3.31 11.55
CA SER A 174 3.95 -3.47 12.56
C SER A 174 5.03 -4.46 12.12
N PHE A 175 4.64 -5.59 11.55
CA PHE A 175 5.56 -6.64 11.10
C PHE A 175 6.41 -6.17 9.93
N ILE A 176 5.78 -5.52 8.93
CA ILE A 176 6.48 -4.89 7.80
C ILE A 176 7.53 -3.89 8.30
N PHE A 177 7.14 -3.01 9.23
CA PHE A 177 8.04 -2.01 9.77
C PHE A 177 9.18 -2.61 10.60
N GLY A 178 8.86 -3.58 11.45
CA GLY A 178 9.81 -4.28 12.31
C GLY A 178 10.91 -4.99 11.53
N ASP A 179 10.59 -5.52 10.34
CA ASP A 179 11.57 -6.14 9.44
C ASP A 179 12.34 -5.12 8.60
N ALA A 180 11.66 -4.18 7.94
CA ALA A 180 12.29 -3.29 6.97
C ALA A 180 13.06 -2.13 7.61
N TYR A 181 12.49 -1.47 8.63
CA TYR A 181 13.08 -0.26 9.21
C TYR A 181 14.50 -0.43 9.78
N PRO A 182 14.83 -1.50 10.55
CA PRO A 182 16.20 -1.69 11.03
C PRO A 182 17.22 -1.85 9.88
N GLN A 183 16.83 -2.42 8.74
CA GLN A 183 17.68 -2.52 7.56
C GLN A 183 18.03 -1.13 7.00
N LEU A 184 17.02 -0.25 6.91
CA LEU A 184 17.20 1.11 6.41
C LEU A 184 18.04 1.98 7.39
N LEU A 185 17.85 1.80 8.71
CA LEU A 185 18.68 2.45 9.73
C LEU A 185 20.14 1.99 9.66
N LEU A 186 20.35 0.69 9.50
CA LEU A 186 21.67 0.11 9.35
C LEU A 186 22.40 0.71 8.15
N PHE A 187 21.71 0.88 7.01
CA PHE A 187 22.27 1.56 5.85
C PHE A 187 22.60 3.04 6.11
N ASP A 188 21.71 3.79 6.76
CA ASP A 188 21.97 5.19 7.09
C ASP A 188 23.23 5.36 7.96
N ILE A 189 23.44 4.42 8.89
CA ILE A 189 24.61 4.37 9.76
C ILE A 189 25.85 3.91 8.98
N ALA A 190 25.75 2.87 8.15
CA ALA A 190 26.83 2.44 7.25
C ALA A 190 27.36 3.61 6.39
N CYS A 191 26.46 4.44 5.87
CA CYS A 191 26.83 5.66 5.15
C CYS A 191 27.56 6.71 6.00
N LYS A 192 27.28 6.80 7.30
CA LYS A 192 27.99 7.71 8.24
C LYS A 192 29.37 7.16 8.62
N GLU A 193 29.46 5.85 8.80
CA GLU A 193 30.71 5.15 9.14
C GLU A 193 31.62 4.94 7.93
N GLY A 194 31.12 5.15 6.70
CA GLY A 194 31.88 4.99 5.46
C GLY A 194 32.21 3.53 5.13
N ARG A 195 31.55 2.55 5.76
CA ARG A 195 31.79 1.12 5.56
C ARG A 195 30.48 0.33 5.52
N GLU A 196 30.51 -0.78 4.80
CA GLU A 196 29.39 -1.72 4.78
C GLU A 196 29.19 -2.38 6.15
N LEU A 197 27.92 -2.58 6.54
CA LEU A 197 27.54 -3.23 7.80
C LEU A 197 26.50 -4.36 7.61
N THR A 198 26.34 -4.91 6.41
CA THR A 198 25.28 -5.87 6.08
C THR A 198 25.39 -7.19 6.84
N HIS A 199 26.57 -7.54 7.34
CA HIS A 199 26.79 -8.69 8.22
C HIS A 199 26.03 -8.58 9.56
N LEU A 200 25.55 -7.39 9.92
CA LEU A 200 24.70 -7.18 11.11
C LEU A 200 23.21 -7.47 10.85
N LEU A 201 22.78 -7.64 9.59
CA LEU A 201 21.36 -7.89 9.24
C LEU A 201 20.74 -9.09 9.98
N PRO A 202 21.43 -10.24 10.16
CA PRO A 202 20.88 -11.38 10.88
C PRO A 202 20.50 -11.07 12.34
N ALA A 203 21.17 -10.10 12.98
CA ALA A 203 20.86 -9.70 14.37
C ALA A 203 19.47 -9.03 14.52
N PHE A 204 18.85 -8.66 13.40
CA PHE A 204 17.50 -8.10 13.33
C PHE A 204 16.45 -9.10 12.84
N GLY A 205 16.83 -10.37 12.60
CA GLY A 205 15.92 -11.40 12.07
C GLY A 205 15.60 -11.24 10.59
N VAL A 206 16.36 -10.42 9.87
CA VAL A 206 16.19 -10.16 8.45
C VAL A 206 16.58 -11.40 7.65
N SER A 207 15.75 -11.75 6.66
CA SER A 207 15.99 -12.90 5.78
C SER A 207 17.37 -12.83 5.10
N ARG A 208 18.01 -13.99 4.94
CA ARG A 208 19.27 -14.12 4.19
C ARG A 208 19.16 -13.63 2.75
N PHE A 209 17.95 -13.56 2.20
CA PHE A 209 17.66 -12.94 0.90
C PHE A 209 18.12 -11.48 0.82
N MET A 210 18.00 -10.69 1.89
CA MET A 210 18.31 -9.27 1.86
C MET A 210 19.80 -8.94 1.95
N GLY A 211 20.64 -9.85 2.45
CA GLY A 211 22.09 -9.66 2.55
C GLY A 211 22.74 -9.27 1.22
N PRO A 212 22.62 -10.12 0.17
CA PRO A 212 23.12 -9.79 -1.17
C PRO A 212 22.53 -8.53 -1.76
N ALA A 213 21.24 -8.25 -1.52
CA ALA A 213 20.58 -7.06 -2.04
C ALA A 213 21.22 -5.77 -1.48
N TRP A 214 21.47 -5.74 -0.17
CA TRP A 214 22.13 -4.61 0.48
C TRP A 214 23.60 -4.48 0.10
N ALA A 215 24.34 -5.60 0.03
CA ALA A 215 25.74 -5.60 -0.41
C ALA A 215 25.87 -5.08 -1.86
N HIS A 216 24.97 -5.53 -2.74
CA HIS A 216 24.90 -5.05 -4.11
C HIS A 216 24.57 -3.56 -4.20
N TYR A 217 23.61 -3.10 -3.41
CA TYR A 217 23.28 -1.67 -3.34
C TYR A 217 24.43 -0.82 -2.80
N TRP A 218 25.17 -1.32 -1.80
CA TRP A 218 26.36 -0.66 -1.28
C TRP A 218 27.40 -0.41 -2.38
N GLN A 219 27.65 -1.41 -3.22
CA GLN A 219 28.64 -1.36 -4.29
C GLN A 219 28.18 -0.58 -5.53
N ARG A 220 26.92 -0.77 -5.96
CA ARG A 220 26.44 -0.28 -7.28
C ARG A 220 25.44 0.86 -7.21
N ARG A 221 24.92 1.18 -6.02
CA ARG A 221 23.87 2.19 -5.81
C ARG A 221 22.65 1.97 -6.70
N ASP A 222 22.28 0.70 -6.94
CA ASP A 222 21.11 0.33 -7.75
C ASP A 222 19.82 0.41 -6.90
N GLN A 223 19.20 1.59 -6.87
CA GLN A 223 17.98 1.82 -6.06
C GLN A 223 16.83 0.93 -6.52
N VAL A 224 16.77 0.60 -7.82
CA VAL A 224 15.68 -0.20 -8.41
C VAL A 224 15.77 -1.63 -7.91
N ALA A 225 16.95 -2.25 -8.00
CA ALA A 225 17.16 -3.62 -7.51
C ALA A 225 16.90 -3.72 -5.99
N LEU A 226 17.40 -2.77 -5.20
CA LEU A 226 17.16 -2.77 -3.75
C LEU A 226 15.67 -2.62 -3.41
N THR A 227 14.97 -1.68 -4.06
CA THR A 227 13.55 -1.42 -3.77
C THR A 227 12.69 -2.63 -4.14
N VAL A 228 12.96 -3.27 -5.28
CA VAL A 228 12.28 -4.52 -5.65
C VAL A 228 12.58 -5.62 -4.64
N ALA A 229 13.83 -5.77 -4.18
CA ALA A 229 14.17 -6.75 -3.16
C ALA A 229 13.43 -6.49 -1.84
N LEU A 230 13.36 -5.24 -1.36
CA LEU A 230 12.59 -4.90 -0.17
C LEU A 230 11.09 -5.20 -0.32
N ILE A 231 10.49 -4.94 -1.49
CA ILE A 231 9.09 -5.30 -1.79
C ILE A 231 8.91 -6.82 -1.75
N VAL A 232 9.79 -7.58 -2.41
CA VAL A 232 9.73 -9.05 -2.42
C VAL A 232 9.86 -9.61 -1.00
N ASN A 233 10.84 -9.13 -0.23
CA ASN A 233 11.07 -9.55 1.14
C ASN A 233 9.87 -9.25 2.04
N GLU A 234 9.32 -8.04 1.99
CA GLU A 234 8.14 -7.63 2.75
C GLU A 234 6.97 -8.60 2.51
N GLN A 235 6.67 -8.87 1.24
CA GLN A 235 5.49 -9.66 0.87
C GLN A 235 5.63 -11.14 1.23
N HIS A 236 6.84 -11.71 1.21
CA HIS A 236 7.09 -13.06 1.73
C HIS A 236 7.10 -13.08 3.26
N TYR A 237 7.64 -12.04 3.90
CA TYR A 237 7.71 -11.94 5.36
C TYR A 237 6.32 -12.01 6.01
N ILE A 238 5.33 -11.31 5.42
CA ILE A 238 3.95 -11.29 5.92
C ILE A 238 3.10 -12.48 5.46
N GLU A 239 3.53 -13.26 4.46
CA GLU A 239 2.70 -14.32 3.86
C GLU A 239 2.28 -15.34 4.92
N GLN A 240 3.24 -15.96 5.62
CA GLN A 240 2.92 -16.95 6.65
C GLN A 240 2.44 -16.30 7.95
N ARG A 241 3.00 -15.13 8.29
CA ARG A 241 2.77 -14.47 9.58
C ARG A 241 1.42 -13.77 9.68
N ILE A 242 0.83 -13.39 8.55
CA ILE A 242 -0.41 -12.61 8.50
C ILE A 242 -1.41 -13.23 7.53
N VAL A 243 -1.02 -13.41 6.26
CA VAL A 243 -1.98 -13.77 5.19
C VAL A 243 -2.49 -15.20 5.37
N GLN A 244 -1.61 -16.14 5.69
CA GLN A 244 -1.95 -17.55 5.92
C GLN A 244 -2.20 -17.89 7.38
N HIS A 245 -2.03 -16.92 8.30
CA HIS A 245 -2.20 -17.18 9.72
C HIS A 245 -3.64 -17.62 10.04
N PRO A 246 -3.86 -18.81 10.67
CA PRO A 246 -5.19 -19.41 10.81
C PRO A 246 -6.23 -18.50 11.48
N TYR A 247 -5.79 -17.72 12.48
CA TYR A 247 -6.63 -16.73 13.14
C TYR A 247 -7.15 -15.67 12.15
N TYR A 248 -6.25 -15.03 11.38
CA TYR A 248 -6.65 -13.95 10.48
C TYR A 248 -7.49 -14.45 9.31
N ARG A 249 -7.17 -15.63 8.78
CA ARG A 249 -7.99 -16.29 7.76
C ARG A 249 -9.43 -16.50 8.24
N SER A 250 -9.60 -17.25 9.31
CA SER A 250 -10.93 -17.62 9.80
C SER A 250 -11.73 -16.45 10.38
N GLN A 251 -11.05 -15.48 11.00
CA GLN A 251 -11.71 -14.39 11.74
C GLN A 251 -11.87 -13.11 10.93
N VAL A 252 -11.12 -12.93 9.84
CA VAL A 252 -11.16 -11.70 9.05
C VAL A 252 -11.21 -12.00 7.55
N LEU A 253 -10.14 -12.55 6.97
CA LEU A 253 -9.94 -12.60 5.51
C LEU A 253 -11.00 -13.44 4.76
N ASP A 254 -11.39 -14.58 5.33
CA ASP A 254 -12.37 -15.49 4.71
C ASP A 254 -13.81 -15.18 5.14
N THR A 255 -14.03 -14.10 5.90
CA THR A 255 -15.38 -13.74 6.37
C THR A 255 -16.19 -13.06 5.27
N PRO A 256 -17.51 -13.33 5.17
CA PRO A 256 -18.37 -12.63 4.21
C PRO A 256 -18.34 -11.11 4.36
N ALA A 257 -18.20 -10.62 5.60
CA ALA A 257 -18.06 -9.20 5.89
C ALA A 257 -16.83 -8.60 5.21
N PHE A 258 -15.68 -9.26 5.29
CA PHE A 258 -14.46 -8.81 4.61
C PHE A 258 -14.54 -8.99 3.10
N LEU A 259 -15.03 -10.13 2.60
CA LEU A 259 -15.13 -10.39 1.16
C LEU A 259 -16.10 -9.45 0.44
N MET A 260 -17.19 -9.02 1.11
CA MET A 260 -18.13 -8.03 0.57
C MET A 260 -17.62 -6.59 0.66
N GLN A 261 -16.70 -6.29 1.61
CA GLN A 261 -16.27 -4.91 1.91
C GLN A 261 -14.85 -4.56 1.46
N ALA A 262 -13.95 -5.53 1.31
CA ALA A 262 -12.61 -5.33 0.75
C ALA A 262 -12.63 -4.58 -0.60
N PRO A 263 -13.58 -4.85 -1.52
CA PRO A 263 -13.71 -4.09 -2.78
C PRO A 263 -14.13 -2.62 -2.60
N LEU A 264 -14.57 -2.19 -1.42
CA LEU A 264 -15.17 -0.88 -1.20
C LEU A 264 -14.21 0.19 -0.64
N GLN A 265 -13.08 -0.18 0.00
CA GLN A 265 -12.12 0.81 0.53
C GLN A 265 -10.71 0.29 0.87
N LEU A 266 -10.57 -1.00 1.22
CA LEU A 266 -9.30 -1.53 1.77
C LEU A 266 -8.30 -1.95 0.69
N ASN A 267 -8.75 -2.10 -0.55
CA ASN A 267 -7.96 -2.62 -1.65
C ASN A 267 -7.29 -1.53 -2.50
N ALA A 268 -7.67 -0.27 -2.31
CA ALA A 268 -7.09 0.86 -3.03
C ALA A 268 -5.93 1.48 -2.24
N VAL A 269 -4.80 1.70 -2.90
CA VAL A 269 -3.70 2.52 -2.39
C VAL A 269 -3.59 3.76 -3.26
N VAL A 270 -3.85 4.92 -2.67
CA VAL A 270 -3.83 6.23 -3.32
C VAL A 270 -2.76 7.13 -2.72
N MET A 271 -2.32 8.10 -3.51
CA MET A 271 -1.25 9.01 -3.19
C MET A 271 -1.61 10.40 -3.72
N PRO A 272 -1.73 11.42 -2.86
CA PRO A 272 -1.91 12.78 -3.32
C PRO A 272 -0.69 13.26 -4.08
N TYR A 273 -0.92 13.84 -5.27
CA TYR A 273 0.14 14.40 -6.10
C TYR A 273 -0.10 15.88 -6.49
N GLY A 274 -1.23 16.43 -6.08
CA GLY A 274 -1.58 17.83 -6.27
C GLY A 274 -1.57 18.63 -4.95
N PRO A 275 -1.58 19.96 -5.03
CA PRO A 275 -1.81 20.78 -3.84
C PRO A 275 -3.22 20.49 -3.29
N LEU A 276 -3.36 20.45 -1.97
CA LEU A 276 -4.66 20.35 -1.30
C LEU A 276 -5.43 21.69 -1.26
N THR A 277 -4.90 22.72 -1.91
CA THR A 277 -5.52 24.05 -2.00
C THR A 277 -6.74 24.01 -2.92
N ASP A 278 -7.67 24.94 -2.73
CA ASP A 278 -8.85 25.13 -3.59
C ASP A 278 -9.89 24.00 -3.58
N GLY A 279 -9.80 23.06 -2.64
CA GLY A 279 -10.76 21.96 -2.52
C GLY A 279 -10.69 20.95 -3.66
N LYS A 280 -9.58 20.92 -4.41
CA LYS A 280 -9.34 19.96 -5.49
C LYS A 280 -8.32 18.93 -5.05
N MET A 281 -8.80 17.75 -4.67
CA MET A 281 -7.94 16.60 -4.44
C MET A 281 -7.47 16.03 -5.79
N GLN A 282 -6.22 15.59 -5.84
CA GLN A 282 -5.63 14.90 -6.99
C GLN A 282 -4.93 13.64 -6.48
N LEU A 283 -5.48 12.47 -6.81
CA LEU A 283 -5.00 11.17 -6.35
C LEU A 283 -4.50 10.33 -7.52
N ALA A 284 -3.34 9.71 -7.31
CA ALA A 284 -2.87 8.63 -8.17
C ALA A 284 -2.70 7.37 -7.33
N GLY A 285 -2.91 6.20 -7.91
CA GLY A 285 -2.89 4.97 -7.14
C GLY A 285 -3.27 3.76 -7.96
N LEU A 286 -3.47 2.64 -7.26
CA LEU A 286 -3.91 1.39 -7.84
C LEU A 286 -4.88 0.68 -6.91
N ILE A 287 -5.68 -0.21 -7.49
CA ILE A 287 -6.56 -1.13 -6.77
C ILE A 287 -5.95 -2.53 -6.87
N LEU A 288 -5.84 -3.20 -5.73
CA LEU A 288 -5.44 -4.60 -5.63
C LEU A 288 -6.69 -5.48 -5.78
N GLU A 289 -6.66 -6.44 -6.70
CA GLU A 289 -7.81 -7.28 -7.00
C GLU A 289 -7.87 -8.50 -6.07
N ASN A 290 -6.74 -9.20 -5.90
CA ASN A 290 -6.65 -10.38 -5.05
C ASN A 290 -5.48 -10.30 -4.05
N PHE A 291 -5.81 -9.90 -2.82
CA PHE A 291 -4.86 -9.82 -1.70
C PHE A 291 -4.27 -11.20 -1.30
N SER A 292 -4.93 -12.32 -1.59
CA SER A 292 -4.37 -13.65 -1.25
C SER A 292 -3.19 -14.07 -2.13
N SER A 293 -3.01 -13.42 -3.29
CA SER A 293 -1.94 -13.74 -4.23
C SER A 293 -0.66 -12.97 -3.90
N ILE A 294 0.36 -13.67 -3.39
CA ILE A 294 1.68 -13.07 -3.15
C ILE A 294 2.27 -12.43 -4.43
N HIS A 295 2.11 -13.09 -5.57
CA HIS A 295 2.58 -12.57 -6.86
C HIS A 295 1.92 -11.23 -7.19
N GLU A 296 0.60 -11.14 -7.01
CA GLU A 296 -0.13 -9.90 -7.27
C GLU A 296 0.29 -8.79 -6.32
N ARG A 297 0.45 -9.07 -5.02
CA ARG A 297 0.90 -8.06 -4.06
C ARG A 297 2.30 -7.53 -4.37
N ILE A 298 3.22 -8.39 -4.81
CA ILE A 298 4.57 -7.98 -5.23
C ILE A 298 4.51 -7.11 -6.48
N GLU A 299 3.77 -7.52 -7.52
CA GLU A 299 3.60 -6.71 -8.74
C GLU A 299 2.87 -5.39 -8.46
N PHE A 300 1.91 -5.39 -7.54
CA PHE A 300 1.23 -4.19 -7.08
C PHE A 300 2.21 -3.19 -6.44
N GLY A 301 3.05 -3.65 -5.50
CA GLY A 301 4.11 -2.83 -4.90
C GLY A 301 5.10 -2.29 -5.95
N LYS A 302 5.51 -3.12 -6.91
CA LYS A 302 6.39 -2.71 -8.02
C LYS A 302 5.74 -1.64 -8.91
N ARG A 303 4.45 -1.75 -9.21
CA ARG A 303 3.73 -0.75 -10.02
C ARG A 303 3.59 0.57 -9.26
N LEU A 304 3.28 0.54 -7.97
CA LEU A 304 3.28 1.76 -7.14
C LEU A 304 4.66 2.43 -7.14
N TYR A 305 5.73 1.65 -6.99
CA TYR A 305 7.10 2.15 -7.10
C TYR A 305 7.35 2.79 -8.48
N ALA A 306 6.94 2.12 -9.56
CA ALA A 306 7.09 2.62 -10.92
C ALA A 306 6.30 3.92 -11.16
N LEU A 307 5.13 4.09 -10.54
CA LEU A 307 4.38 5.35 -10.60
C LEU A 307 5.13 6.49 -9.91
N ILE A 308 5.56 6.30 -8.65
CA ILE A 308 6.21 7.36 -7.86
C ILE A 308 7.55 7.77 -8.48
N PHE A 309 8.36 6.84 -8.96
CA PHE A 309 9.72 7.12 -9.43
C PHE A 309 9.87 7.12 -10.95
N GLY A 310 8.83 6.71 -11.68
CA GLY A 310 8.81 6.73 -13.14
C GLY A 310 8.12 7.95 -13.73
N ILE A 311 7.19 8.58 -13.02
CA ILE A 311 6.41 9.71 -13.55
C ILE A 311 6.83 11.00 -12.82
N PRO A 312 7.49 11.96 -13.50
CA PRO A 312 8.02 13.16 -12.85
C PRO A 312 6.97 14.00 -12.11
N THR A 313 5.78 14.14 -12.69
CA THR A 313 4.66 14.89 -12.08
C THR A 313 4.21 14.25 -10.77
N LEU A 314 4.04 12.92 -10.76
CA LEU A 314 3.67 12.19 -9.55
C LEU A 314 4.78 12.26 -8.50
N HIS A 315 6.04 12.04 -8.89
CA HIS A 315 7.19 12.13 -7.99
C HIS A 315 7.22 13.47 -7.26
N LYS A 316 7.17 14.57 -8.02
CA LYS A 316 7.20 15.93 -7.49
C LYS A 316 6.02 16.19 -6.57
N GLY A 317 4.82 15.79 -6.99
CA GLY A 317 3.58 15.97 -6.25
C GLY A 317 3.57 15.23 -4.92
N VAL A 318 3.86 13.94 -4.94
CA VAL A 318 3.97 13.07 -3.75
C VAL A 318 5.03 13.62 -2.79
N HIS A 319 6.17 14.04 -3.30
CA HIS A 319 7.23 14.61 -2.48
C HIS A 319 6.81 15.94 -1.82
N GLN A 320 6.13 16.82 -2.56
CA GLN A 320 5.58 18.06 -1.99
C GLN A 320 4.52 17.78 -0.93
N PHE A 321 3.60 16.86 -1.21
CA PHE A 321 2.56 16.42 -0.27
C PHE A 321 3.17 15.88 1.03
N MET A 322 4.13 14.95 0.94
CA MET A 322 4.82 14.38 2.08
C MET A 322 5.46 15.46 2.97
N LYS A 323 6.02 16.52 2.38
CA LYS A 323 6.66 17.61 3.14
C LYS A 323 5.64 18.54 3.78
N ALA A 324 4.51 18.78 3.12
CA ALA A 324 3.50 19.75 3.56
C ALA A 324 2.50 19.19 4.57
N VAL A 325 2.16 17.90 4.47
CA VAL A 325 1.07 17.30 5.24
C VAL A 325 1.61 16.32 6.27
N ARG A 326 1.40 16.62 7.56
CA ARG A 326 1.69 15.67 8.64
C ARG A 326 0.73 14.49 8.56
N HIS A 327 1.23 13.28 8.81
CA HIS A 327 0.36 12.10 8.92
C HIS A 327 -0.30 12.06 10.29
N THR A 328 -1.63 11.90 10.30
CA THR A 328 -2.46 11.80 11.50
C THR A 328 -3.21 10.48 11.58
N GLY A 329 -3.21 9.72 10.47
CA GLY A 329 -4.08 8.58 10.29
C GLY A 329 -5.47 8.97 9.79
N SER A 330 -5.86 10.24 9.70
CA SER A 330 -7.20 10.62 9.22
C SER A 330 -7.25 10.79 7.69
N ARG A 331 -8.43 10.59 7.09
CA ARG A 331 -8.70 10.97 5.68
C ARG A 331 -8.62 12.47 5.44
N THR A 332 -8.66 13.31 6.48
CA THR A 332 -8.41 14.75 6.33
C THR A 332 -7.02 15.06 5.79
N ASP A 333 -6.06 14.14 5.98
CA ASP A 333 -4.72 14.28 5.40
C ASP A 333 -4.77 14.30 3.86
N PHE A 334 -5.76 13.62 3.26
CA PHE A 334 -5.88 13.47 1.80
C PHE A 334 -6.94 14.41 1.21
N ALA A 335 -8.05 14.60 1.93
CA ALA A 335 -9.22 15.34 1.43
C ALA A 335 -9.89 16.17 2.53
N PRO A 336 -9.25 17.26 3.02
CA PRO A 336 -9.77 18.08 4.11
C PRO A 336 -11.08 18.81 3.77
N HIS A 337 -11.48 18.86 2.50
CA HIS A 337 -12.75 19.39 2.05
C HIS A 337 -13.90 18.37 2.09
N LEU A 338 -13.60 17.06 2.18
CA LEU A 338 -14.59 15.97 2.30
C LEU A 338 -14.69 15.42 3.72
N PHE A 339 -13.64 15.53 4.51
CA PHE A 339 -13.54 14.92 5.84
C PHE A 339 -13.32 15.97 6.94
N THR A 340 -13.65 15.61 8.17
CA THR A 340 -13.36 16.39 9.38
C THR A 340 -13.00 15.48 10.54
N MET A 341 -12.03 15.90 11.36
CA MET A 341 -11.71 15.24 12.63
C MET A 341 -12.68 15.62 13.74
N ARG A 342 -13.54 16.62 13.53
CA ARG A 342 -14.51 17.05 14.54
C ARG A 342 -15.64 16.04 14.63
N LYS A 343 -15.75 15.38 15.79
CA LYS A 343 -16.84 14.46 16.06
C LYS A 343 -18.17 15.21 16.03
N PRO A 344 -19.18 14.74 15.28
CA PRO A 344 -20.50 15.36 15.31
C PRO A 344 -21.12 15.23 16.71
N GLU A 345 -21.78 16.29 17.18
CA GLU A 345 -22.44 16.32 18.50
C GLU A 345 -23.54 15.26 18.61
N ALA A 346 -24.25 15.01 17.51
CA ALA A 346 -25.23 13.95 17.39
C ALA A 346 -25.15 13.28 16.01
N SER A 347 -25.15 11.95 16.01
CA SER A 347 -25.28 11.17 14.78
C SER A 347 -26.76 10.93 14.49
N PRO A 348 -27.27 11.27 13.30
CA PRO A 348 -28.67 11.00 12.97
C PRO A 348 -28.91 9.49 12.97
N ARG A 349 -30.10 9.09 13.45
CA ARG A 349 -30.53 7.68 13.52
C ARG A 349 -30.52 7.00 12.15
N ARG A 350 -30.86 7.74 11.09
CA ARG A 350 -30.75 7.29 9.70
C ARG A 350 -29.69 8.08 8.96
N TYR A 351 -28.87 7.38 8.20
CA TYR A 351 -27.85 7.96 7.37
C TYR A 351 -28.46 8.71 6.19
N LYS A 352 -27.95 9.91 5.94
CA LYS A 352 -28.29 10.71 4.76
C LYS A 352 -27.05 10.88 3.91
N GLN A 353 -27.17 10.56 2.63
CA GLN A 353 -26.08 10.75 1.67
C GLN A 353 -25.51 12.17 1.75
N LYS A 354 -24.18 12.24 1.79
CA LYS A 354 -23.35 13.42 1.92
C LYS A 354 -22.66 13.78 0.62
N LEU A 355 -22.30 12.83 -0.23
CA LEU A 355 -21.66 13.10 -1.52
C LEU A 355 -22.59 12.97 -2.71
N GLU A 356 -22.33 13.80 -3.71
CA GLU A 356 -22.70 13.59 -5.09
C GLU A 356 -21.41 13.64 -5.92
N GLY A 357 -20.92 12.47 -6.35
CA GLY A 357 -19.58 12.35 -6.94
C GLY A 357 -18.50 12.76 -5.93
N CYS A 358 -17.63 13.71 -6.29
CA CYS A 358 -16.59 14.24 -5.40
C CYS A 358 -17.00 15.48 -4.60
N ARG A 359 -18.30 15.80 -4.49
CA ARG A 359 -18.75 17.04 -3.83
C ARG A 359 -19.71 16.76 -2.69
N ILE A 360 -19.54 17.47 -1.58
CA ILE A 360 -20.51 17.48 -0.49
C ILE A 360 -21.80 18.16 -0.99
N ILE A 361 -22.94 17.47 -0.83
CA ILE A 361 -24.27 17.99 -1.13
C ILE A 361 -24.56 19.21 -0.25
N ARG A 362 -25.14 20.26 -0.83
CA ARG A 362 -25.45 21.51 -0.12
C ARG A 362 -26.22 21.24 1.19
N GLY A 363 -25.70 21.77 2.30
CA GLY A 363 -26.29 21.58 3.64
C GLY A 363 -25.88 20.28 4.35
N ARG A 364 -25.02 19.46 3.75
CA ARG A 364 -24.37 18.32 4.42
C ARG A 364 -23.04 18.74 5.03
N THR A 365 -22.65 18.06 6.10
CA THR A 365 -21.34 18.22 6.74
C THR A 365 -20.33 17.24 6.17
N PRO A 366 -19.02 17.54 6.23
CA PRO A 366 -17.96 16.57 5.92
C PRO A 366 -18.10 15.27 6.72
N PHE A 367 -17.51 14.19 6.24
CA PHE A 367 -17.49 12.92 6.95
C PHE A 367 -16.59 13.00 8.18
N TYR A 368 -17.04 12.45 9.30
CA TYR A 368 -16.17 12.25 10.45
C TYR A 368 -15.08 11.21 10.14
N SER A 369 -13.82 11.61 10.28
CA SER A 369 -12.63 10.76 10.18
C SER A 369 -11.65 11.14 11.29
N PRO A 370 -11.60 10.36 12.40
CA PRO A 370 -10.74 10.69 13.54
C PRO A 370 -9.26 10.54 13.20
N GLU A 371 -8.40 11.17 14.01
CA GLU A 371 -6.97 10.81 14.06
C GLU A 371 -6.77 9.47 14.77
N LEU A 372 -5.63 8.83 14.53
CA LEU A 372 -5.35 7.49 15.08
C LEU A 372 -5.48 7.43 16.60
N GLY A 373 -4.87 8.37 17.33
CA GLY A 373 -4.90 8.38 18.80
C GLY A 373 -6.28 8.64 19.40
N ALA A 374 -7.21 9.24 18.64
CA ALA A 374 -8.60 9.41 19.06
C ALA A 374 -9.47 8.19 18.73
N ALA A 375 -9.10 7.43 17.70
CA ALA A 375 -9.80 6.22 17.28
C ALA A 375 -9.37 4.98 18.09
N TRP A 376 -8.08 4.85 18.36
CA TRP A 376 -7.45 3.65 18.88
C TRP A 376 -6.32 3.99 19.85
N ALA A 377 -6.31 3.33 21.01
CA ALA A 377 -5.16 3.37 21.91
C ALA A 377 -4.00 2.56 21.34
N ASP A 378 -2.76 2.94 21.70
CA ASP A 378 -1.58 2.13 21.40
C ASP A 378 -1.74 0.73 21.99
N ARG A 379 -1.34 -0.29 21.22
CA ARG A 379 -1.40 -1.69 21.64
C ARG A 379 -0.02 -2.25 21.87
N LYS A 380 0.06 -3.20 22.80
CA LYS A 380 1.24 -4.04 22.91
C LYS A 380 1.33 -4.90 21.66
N LEU A 381 2.42 -4.76 20.93
CA LEU A 381 2.69 -5.55 19.74
C LEU A 381 3.26 -6.91 20.13
N GLU A 382 2.72 -7.97 19.52
CA GLU A 382 3.28 -9.30 19.61
C GLU A 382 4.56 -9.39 18.78
N ALA A 383 5.51 -10.21 19.22
CA ALA A 383 6.69 -10.49 18.43
C ALA A 383 6.29 -11.37 17.24
N PRO A 384 6.76 -11.08 16.01
CA PRO A 384 6.54 -11.95 14.89
C PRO A 384 7.21 -13.31 15.12
N GLU A 385 6.60 -14.39 14.61
CA GLU A 385 7.22 -15.70 14.62
C GLU A 385 8.59 -15.65 13.93
N LEU A 386 9.61 -16.25 14.53
CA LEU A 386 10.92 -16.38 13.90
C LEU A 386 10.84 -17.40 12.77
N GLY A 387 11.49 -17.11 11.65
CA GLY A 387 11.52 -18.04 10.52
C GLY A 387 12.12 -17.44 9.27
N GLU A 388 12.94 -18.23 8.59
CA GLU A 388 13.48 -17.92 7.27
C GLU A 388 12.49 -18.35 6.19
N TRP A 389 12.11 -17.41 5.32
CA TRP A 389 11.21 -17.69 4.20
C TRP A 389 11.96 -18.02 2.91
N TYR A 390 13.22 -17.60 2.75
CA TYR A 390 13.96 -17.76 1.50
C TYR A 390 14.52 -19.18 1.38
N GLU A 391 13.98 -19.96 0.43
CA GLU A 391 14.40 -21.34 0.18
C GLU A 391 15.19 -21.48 -1.11
N GLY A 392 14.95 -20.63 -2.12
CA GLY A 392 15.72 -20.66 -3.35
C GLY A 392 15.42 -19.55 -4.33
N PHE A 393 16.35 -19.32 -5.26
CA PHE A 393 16.23 -18.22 -6.23
C PHE A 393 15.01 -18.35 -7.15
N HIS A 394 14.55 -19.58 -7.41
CA HIS A 394 13.36 -19.85 -8.22
C HIS A 394 12.09 -19.17 -7.66
N GLN A 395 12.00 -18.96 -6.34
CA GLN A 395 10.86 -18.29 -5.69
C GLN A 395 10.77 -16.81 -6.04
N VAL A 396 11.92 -16.17 -6.32
CA VAL A 396 12.02 -14.72 -6.47
C VAL A 396 12.34 -14.27 -7.90
N GLU A 397 12.85 -15.17 -8.75
CA GLU A 397 13.33 -14.85 -10.10
C GLU A 397 12.30 -14.08 -10.94
N VAL A 398 11.03 -14.48 -10.85
CA VAL A 398 9.93 -13.88 -11.63
C VAL A 398 9.77 -12.38 -11.36
N TYR A 399 10.11 -11.92 -10.16
CA TYR A 399 9.90 -10.53 -9.75
C TYR A 399 11.00 -9.58 -10.21
N PHE A 400 12.19 -10.09 -10.53
CA PHE A 400 13.32 -9.31 -11.02
C PHE A 400 13.32 -9.18 -12.55
N LYS A 401 12.16 -8.79 -13.07
CA LYS A 401 11.87 -8.48 -14.48
C LYS A 401 11.43 -7.01 -14.62
N GLU A 402 10.80 -6.66 -15.73
CA GLU A 402 10.36 -5.28 -16.00
C GLU A 402 9.40 -4.72 -14.93
N LEU A 403 9.35 -3.39 -14.84
CA LEU A 403 8.41 -2.63 -14.03
C LEU A 403 7.49 -1.82 -14.97
N PRO A 404 6.45 -2.44 -15.54
CA PRO A 404 5.55 -1.74 -16.46
C PRO A 404 4.74 -0.68 -15.71
N LEU A 405 4.49 0.43 -16.38
CA LEU A 405 3.50 1.39 -15.90
C LEU A 405 2.08 0.85 -16.18
N PRO A 406 1.15 1.05 -15.24
CA PRO A 406 -0.26 0.75 -15.49
C PRO A 406 -0.87 1.76 -16.47
N ASP A 407 -1.86 1.32 -17.25
CA ASP A 407 -2.55 2.17 -18.24
C ASP A 407 -3.38 3.29 -17.60
N VAL A 408 -3.93 3.04 -16.41
CA VAL A 408 -4.76 3.99 -15.67
C VAL A 408 -4.32 3.98 -14.22
N PHE A 409 -3.97 5.16 -13.71
CA PHE A 409 -3.52 5.35 -12.32
C PHE A 409 -4.01 6.65 -11.71
N GLU A 410 -4.60 7.58 -12.47
CA GLU A 410 -5.36 8.69 -11.91
C GLU A 410 -6.63 8.13 -11.25
N MET A 411 -6.83 8.43 -9.97
CA MET A 411 -7.83 7.78 -9.11
C MET A 411 -8.78 8.76 -8.42
N THR A 412 -8.76 10.06 -8.72
CA THR A 412 -9.54 11.05 -7.96
C THR A 412 -11.03 10.73 -8.00
N GLU A 413 -11.60 10.57 -9.20
CA GLU A 413 -13.01 10.27 -9.34
C GLU A 413 -13.35 8.84 -8.88
N ALA A 414 -12.47 7.87 -9.12
CA ALA A 414 -12.64 6.48 -8.67
C ALA A 414 -12.75 6.39 -7.14
N TYR A 415 -11.89 7.11 -6.42
CA TYR A 415 -11.90 7.21 -4.97
C TYR A 415 -13.22 7.80 -4.44
N CYS A 416 -13.74 8.85 -5.06
CA CYS A 416 -15.03 9.40 -4.67
C CYS A 416 -16.17 8.41 -4.95
N LEU A 417 -16.14 7.72 -6.09
CA LEU A 417 -17.14 6.70 -6.41
C LEU A 417 -17.15 5.56 -5.39
N GLU A 418 -15.99 5.17 -4.84
CA GLU A 418 -15.91 4.22 -3.72
C GLU A 418 -16.62 4.74 -2.46
N LEU A 419 -16.41 6.01 -2.09
CA LEU A 419 -17.15 6.63 -0.98
C LEU A 419 -18.67 6.63 -1.23
N ASN A 420 -19.11 7.02 -2.43
CA ASN A 420 -20.53 6.99 -2.81
C ASN A 420 -21.12 5.57 -2.71
N LYS A 421 -20.36 4.53 -3.09
CA LYS A 421 -20.81 3.13 -2.95
C LYS A 421 -20.98 2.72 -1.49
N ILE A 422 -20.10 3.17 -0.60
CA ILE A 422 -20.22 2.87 0.84
C ILE A 422 -21.45 3.58 1.43
N GLU A 423 -21.69 4.83 1.06
CA GLU A 423 -22.92 5.53 1.45
C GLU A 423 -24.17 4.78 1.01
N ALA A 424 -24.18 4.30 -0.24
CA ALA A 424 -25.28 3.49 -0.75
C ALA A 424 -25.44 2.17 0.01
N ALA A 425 -24.34 1.50 0.36
CA ALA A 425 -24.35 0.28 1.16
C ALA A 425 -24.91 0.53 2.57
N VAL A 426 -24.52 1.63 3.22
CA VAL A 426 -25.07 2.05 4.53
C VAL A 426 -26.58 2.26 4.42
N GLN A 427 -27.05 2.99 3.41
CA GLN A 427 -28.48 3.24 3.21
C GLN A 427 -29.26 1.96 2.93
N ALA A 428 -28.70 1.03 2.14
CA ALA A 428 -29.32 -0.26 1.86
C ALA A 428 -29.43 -1.11 3.14
N ALA A 429 -28.35 -1.20 3.91
CA ALA A 429 -28.32 -1.97 5.15
C ALA A 429 -29.28 -1.42 6.21
N GLU A 430 -29.40 -0.09 6.33
CA GLU A 430 -30.38 0.56 7.23
C GLU A 430 -31.83 0.39 6.76
N ARG A 431 -32.09 0.21 5.45
CA ARG A 431 -33.45 -0.06 4.93
C ARG A 431 -33.90 -1.50 5.12
N LEU A 432 -32.95 -2.43 5.12
CA LEU A 432 -33.20 -3.87 5.26
C LEU A 432 -33.23 -4.33 6.73
N ASP A 433 -33.09 -3.40 7.70
CA ASP A 433 -32.97 -3.66 9.15
C ASP A 433 -31.89 -4.70 9.54
N LEU A 434 -30.97 -5.01 8.62
CA LEU A 434 -29.89 -5.99 8.82
C LEU A 434 -28.93 -5.61 9.96
N ILE A 435 -28.98 -4.36 10.42
CA ILE A 435 -28.11 -3.78 11.45
C ILE A 435 -28.82 -3.71 12.82
N LEU A 436 -30.16 -3.68 12.88
CA LEU A 436 -30.90 -3.49 14.14
C LEU A 436 -30.95 -4.74 15.05
N GLN A 437 -30.38 -5.87 14.62
CA GLN A 437 -30.35 -7.11 15.41
C GLN A 437 -28.97 -7.47 16.01
N LYS A 438 -27.92 -6.67 15.77
CA LYS A 438 -26.58 -6.93 16.33
C LYS A 438 -26.28 -5.95 17.47
N GLY A 439 -26.90 -6.19 18.61
CA GLY A 439 -26.56 -5.56 19.89
C GLY A 439 -25.30 -6.17 20.50
#